data_AF-A0A661CJA0-F1
#
_entry.id   AF-A0A661CJA0-F1
#
_cell.length_a   1.000
_cell.length_b   1.000
_cell.length_c   1.000
_cell.angle_alpha   90.00
_cell.angle_beta   90.00
_cell.angle_gamma   90.00
#
_symmetry.space_group_name_H-M   'P 1'
#
loop_
_entity.id
_entity.type
_entity.pdbx_description
1 polymer ?
#
loop_
_entity_poly.entity_id
_entity_poly.type
_entity_poly.pdbx_seq_one_letter_code
_entity_poly.pdbx_strand_id
1 'polypeptide(L)'
;MIYNPCSSRTRAILVVDEFEVSGWRLNSFISLGLDVVTAFDSTGNAGLVKIVVTLTQTVSAENANWEVFTNRSSVSTLLLSEDGKTLWVGTRGGLEQRDASTGQLVRVFTNLDGLPDNKISALEIDSNGGLWIGTSGGGLVHCQLCFDG
;
A
#
# COMPACT_ATOMS: atom_id res chain seq x y z
N MET A 1 -23.31 18.31 12.89
CA MET A 1 -23.44 16.84 12.99
C MET A 1 -22.22 16.24 12.32
N ILE A 2 -21.25 15.77 13.09
CA ILE A 2 -20.09 15.06 12.55
C ILE A 2 -20.25 13.61 13.02
N TYR A 3 -20.60 12.75 12.07
CA TYR A 3 -20.65 11.31 12.23
C TYR A 3 -19.22 10.79 12.04
N ASN A 4 -18.70 10.07 13.02
CA ASN A 4 -17.35 9.50 12.98
C ASN A 4 -17.44 7.98 13.20
N PRO A 5 -17.39 7.16 12.14
CA PRO A 5 -17.20 5.74 12.29
C PRO A 5 -15.83 5.34 11.72
N CYS A 6 -14.94 4.84 12.57
CA CYS A 6 -14.24 3.58 12.34
C CYS A 6 -13.19 3.39 13.41
N SER A 7 -13.46 2.45 14.32
CA SER A 7 -12.43 1.76 15.07
C SER A 7 -11.58 0.96 14.08
N SER A 8 -10.39 1.44 13.73
CA SER A 8 -9.37 0.56 13.18
C SER A 8 -8.66 -0.14 14.34
N ARG A 9 -8.80 -1.46 14.41
CA ARG A 9 -7.95 -2.29 15.25
C ARG A 9 -6.54 -2.23 14.66
N THR A 10 -5.68 -1.38 15.23
CA THR A 10 -4.25 -1.41 14.91
C THR A 10 -3.65 -2.69 15.47
N ARG A 11 -3.33 -3.64 14.60
CA ARG A 11 -2.39 -4.72 14.94
C ARG A 11 -1.00 -4.12 14.84
N ALA A 12 -0.34 -3.91 15.98
CA ALA A 12 1.09 -3.59 15.98
C ALA A 12 1.85 -4.83 15.49
N ILE A 13 2.55 -4.71 14.36
CA ILE A 13 3.56 -5.67 13.95
C ILE A 13 4.82 -5.28 14.72
N LEU A 14 5.18 -6.08 15.74
CA LEU A 14 6.49 -6.00 16.35
C LEU A 14 7.47 -6.72 15.42
N VAL A 15 8.35 -5.95 14.77
CA VAL A 15 9.64 -6.50 14.34
C VAL A 15 10.45 -6.65 15.63
N VAL A 16 10.39 -7.84 16.22
CA VAL A 16 11.36 -8.22 17.22
C VAL A 16 12.57 -8.70 16.42
N ASP A 17 13.53 -7.80 16.17
CA ASP A 17 14.87 -8.28 15.88
C ASP A 17 15.31 -9.04 17.14
N GLU A 18 15.60 -10.31 16.94
CA GLU A 18 16.04 -11.28 17.90
C GLU A 18 17.12 -10.67 18.82
N PHE A 19 16.78 -10.30 20.05
CA PHE A 19 17.78 -9.89 21.04
C PHE A 19 18.39 -11.18 21.62
N GLU A 20 19.26 -11.84 20.86
CA GLU A 20 20.20 -12.81 21.42
C GLU A 20 21.23 -12.06 22.27
N VAL A 21 20.90 -11.83 23.55
CA VAL A 21 21.93 -11.67 24.58
C VAL A 21 21.95 -12.98 25.34
N SER A 22 22.94 -13.82 25.01
CA SER A 22 23.14 -15.15 25.56
C SER A 22 22.88 -15.21 27.08
N GLY A 23 21.87 -15.99 27.49
CA GLY A 23 21.72 -16.42 28.90
C GLY A 23 20.56 -15.85 29.72
N TRP A 24 19.63 -15.07 29.15
CA TRP A 24 18.49 -14.50 29.89
C TRP A 24 17.14 -14.90 29.26
N ARG A 25 16.16 -15.30 30.08
CA ARG A 25 14.77 -15.62 29.66
C ARG A 25 13.77 -14.60 30.24
N LEU A 26 12.81 -14.15 29.42
CA LEU A 26 11.73 -13.22 29.81
C LEU A 26 10.38 -13.95 29.93
N ASN A 27 9.57 -13.64 30.96
CA ASN A 27 8.31 -14.33 31.30
C ASN A 27 7.04 -13.46 31.18
N SER A 28 7.05 -12.38 30.38
CA SER A 28 5.92 -11.44 30.34
C SER A 28 5.67 -10.83 28.97
N PHE A 29 4.41 -10.52 28.68
CA PHE A 29 3.98 -9.76 27.51
C PHE A 29 4.31 -8.27 27.71
N ILE A 30 4.93 -7.64 26.70
CA ILE A 30 5.31 -6.22 26.75
C ILE A 30 4.27 -5.40 25.99
N SER A 31 3.81 -4.31 26.60
CA SER A 31 2.85 -3.34 26.08
C SER A 31 3.53 -2.02 25.70
N LEU A 32 2.84 -1.18 24.95
CA LEU A 32 3.32 0.17 24.65
C LEU A 32 3.44 0.99 25.93
N GLY A 33 4.57 1.67 26.12
CA GLY A 33 4.87 2.42 27.33
C GLY A 33 6.03 1.82 28.11
N LEU A 34 5.97 1.98 29.43
CA LEU A 34 7.00 1.52 30.36
C LEU A 34 6.59 0.20 30.98
N ASP A 35 7.34 -0.86 30.68
CA ASP A 35 7.24 -2.14 31.36
C ASP A 35 8.48 -2.41 32.22
N VAL A 36 8.26 -3.12 33.32
CA VAL A 36 9.33 -3.61 34.19
C VAL A 36 9.17 -5.11 34.30
N VAL A 37 10.21 -5.84 33.91
CA VAL A 37 10.21 -7.30 33.89
C VAL A 37 11.33 -7.83 34.77
N THR A 38 11.09 -8.97 35.40
CA THR A 38 12.14 -9.69 36.13
C THR A 38 12.90 -10.58 35.15
N ALA A 39 14.21 -10.44 35.10
CA ALA A 39 15.11 -11.24 34.29
C ALA A 39 15.99 -12.09 35.20
N PHE A 40 16.34 -13.30 34.75
CA PHE A 40 17.19 -14.23 35.51
C PHE A 40 18.46 -14.55 34.73
N ASP A 41 19.61 -14.55 35.40
CA ASP A 41 20.88 -14.98 34.80
C ASP A 41 21.01 -16.51 34.77
N SER A 42 22.04 -17.01 34.07
CA SER A 42 22.34 -18.44 33.96
C SER A 42 22.62 -19.16 35.29
N THR A 43 22.83 -18.41 36.36
CA THR A 43 23.06 -18.93 37.73
C THR A 43 21.84 -18.80 38.63
N GLY A 44 20.73 -18.24 38.13
CA GLY A 44 19.46 -18.12 38.84
C GLY A 44 19.27 -16.80 39.61
N ASN A 45 20.17 -15.82 39.48
CA ASN A 45 19.99 -14.52 40.12
C ASN A 45 18.95 -13.69 39.36
N ALA A 46 18.08 -12.99 40.09
CA ALA A 46 17.03 -12.15 39.53
C ALA A 46 17.42 -10.66 39.52
N GLY A 47 17.14 -9.97 38.42
CA GLY A 47 17.28 -8.52 38.27
C GLY A 47 16.05 -7.89 37.63
N LEU A 48 15.83 -6.59 37.85
CA LEU A 48 14.77 -5.84 37.19
C LEU A 48 15.30 -5.21 35.90
N VAL A 49 14.59 -5.44 34.79
CA VAL A 49 14.87 -4.84 33.49
C VAL A 49 13.76 -3.87 33.16
N LYS A 50 14.15 -2.62 32.85
CA LYS A 50 13.25 -1.55 32.45
C LYS A 50 13.15 -1.54 30.92
N ILE A 51 11.96 -1.77 30.39
CA ILE A 51 11.70 -1.79 28.95
C ILE A 51 10.83 -0.57 28.62
N VAL A 52 11.31 0.28 27.73
CA VAL A 52 10.55 1.43 27.23
C VAL A 52 10.23 1.18 25.77
N VAL A 53 8.96 0.89 25.48
CA VAL A 53 8.46 0.71 24.12
C VAL A 53 7.74 1.98 23.71
N THR A 54 8.39 2.79 22.88
CA THR A 54 7.82 4.04 22.37
C THR A 54 7.44 3.85 20.90
N LEU A 55 6.22 4.23 20.53
CA LEU A 55 5.86 4.41 19.12
C LEU A 55 6.60 5.64 18.59
N THR A 56 7.51 5.47 17.64
CA THR A 56 8.33 6.58 17.10
C THR A 56 7.79 7.20 15.82
N GLN A 57 6.62 6.78 15.33
CA GLN A 57 6.02 7.41 14.14
C GLN A 57 4.69 8.10 14.46
N THR A 58 4.79 9.39 14.71
CA THR A 58 3.66 10.31 14.52
C THR A 58 3.63 10.68 13.04
N VAL A 59 2.77 10.03 12.25
CA VAL A 59 2.54 10.46 10.87
C VAL A 59 1.76 11.77 10.92
N SER A 60 2.45 12.91 10.92
CA SER A 60 1.78 14.21 10.76
C SER A 60 1.56 14.46 9.27
N ALA A 61 0.33 14.72 8.87
CA ALA A 61 0.02 15.16 7.50
C ALA A 61 0.72 16.48 7.12
N GLU A 62 1.18 17.23 8.13
CA GLU A 62 1.89 18.49 7.98
C GLU A 62 3.26 18.35 7.29
N ASN A 63 3.85 17.14 7.26
CA ASN A 63 5.14 16.84 6.61
C ASN A 63 5.02 15.82 5.47
N ALA A 64 3.86 15.75 4.80
CA ALA A 64 3.69 14.84 3.68
C ALA A 64 4.66 15.17 2.53
N ASN A 65 5.42 14.17 2.08
CA ASN A 65 6.21 14.24 0.85
C ASN A 65 5.28 13.92 -0.33
N TRP A 66 5.12 14.87 -1.23
CA TRP A 66 4.29 14.71 -2.43
C TRP A 66 5.17 14.33 -3.62
N GLU A 67 4.84 13.23 -4.30
CA GLU A 67 5.51 12.78 -5.52
C GLU A 67 4.57 12.91 -6.73
N VAL A 68 5.10 13.38 -7.86
CA VAL A 68 4.35 13.53 -9.11
C VAL A 68 4.74 12.40 -10.06
N PHE A 69 3.78 11.52 -10.34
CA PHE A 69 4.04 10.32 -11.15
C PHE A 69 3.66 10.47 -12.64
N THR A 70 2.72 11.34 -12.99
CA THR A 70 2.32 11.61 -14.39
C THR A 70 2.18 13.11 -14.66
N ASN A 71 2.61 13.56 -15.84
CA ASN A 71 2.50 14.94 -16.31
C ASN A 71 1.57 15.06 -17.55
N ARG A 72 0.68 14.08 -17.79
CA ARG A 72 -0.24 13.99 -18.95
C ARG A 72 -1.34 15.06 -18.99
N SER A 73 -1.19 16.19 -18.31
CA SER A 73 -2.11 17.33 -18.22
C SER A 73 -3.48 17.07 -17.57
N SER A 74 -3.97 15.84 -17.54
CA SER A 74 -5.22 15.46 -16.87
C SER A 74 -5.30 13.95 -16.68
N VAL A 75 -5.53 13.54 -15.43
CA VAL A 75 -6.01 12.21 -15.05
C VAL A 75 -7.53 12.29 -14.92
N SER A 76 -8.24 11.35 -15.54
CA SER A 76 -9.71 11.30 -15.57
C SER A 76 -10.28 10.18 -14.70
N THR A 77 -9.53 9.10 -14.52
CA THR A 77 -9.98 7.94 -13.75
C THR A 77 -8.79 7.11 -13.25
N LEU A 78 -9.00 6.40 -12.14
CA LEU A 78 -8.04 5.50 -11.51
C LEU A 78 -8.75 4.19 -11.16
N LEU A 79 -8.04 3.09 -11.27
CA LEU A 79 -8.55 1.76 -10.94
C LEU A 79 -7.39 0.89 -10.44
N LEU A 80 -7.54 0.32 -9.25
CA LEU A 80 -6.60 -0.64 -8.69
C LEU A 80 -7.03 -2.06 -9.10
N SER A 81 -6.08 -2.89 -9.53
CA SER A 81 -6.35 -4.30 -9.82
C SER A 81 -6.77 -5.07 -8.57
N GLU A 82 -7.53 -6.16 -8.76
CA GLU A 82 -8.03 -6.98 -7.65
C GLU A 82 -6.91 -7.55 -6.78
N ASP A 83 -5.76 -7.86 -7.38
CA ASP A 83 -4.56 -8.32 -6.66
C ASP A 83 -3.76 -7.19 -5.99
N GLY A 84 -4.18 -5.93 -6.16
CA GLY A 84 -3.55 -4.75 -5.59
C GLY A 84 -2.19 -4.39 -6.19
N LYS A 85 -1.75 -5.03 -7.29
CA LYS A 85 -0.40 -4.82 -7.85
C LYS A 85 -0.34 -3.77 -8.95
N THR A 86 -1.44 -3.57 -9.68
CA THR A 86 -1.48 -2.68 -10.83
C THR A 86 -2.42 -1.51 -10.57
N LEU A 87 -1.90 -0.29 -10.70
CA LEU A 87 -2.70 0.93 -10.75
C LEU A 87 -2.88 1.33 -12.21
N TRP A 88 -4.11 1.26 -12.68
CA TRP A 88 -4.52 1.77 -14.00
C TRP A 88 -4.90 3.25 -13.88
N VAL A 89 -4.30 4.08 -14.74
CA VAL A 89 -4.53 5.53 -14.76
C VAL A 89 -5.05 5.94 -16.13
N GLY A 90 -6.31 6.34 -16.19
CA GLY A 90 -6.91 6.94 -17.38
C GLY A 90 -6.46 8.39 -17.53
N THR A 91 -5.90 8.73 -18.69
CA THR A 91 -5.45 10.10 -19.00
C THR A 91 -6.05 10.58 -20.32
N ARG A 92 -5.75 11.83 -20.69
CA ARG A 92 -6.03 12.36 -22.05
C ARG A 92 -5.06 11.86 -23.13
N GLY A 93 -3.99 11.17 -22.73
CA GLY A 93 -2.93 10.69 -23.62
C GLY A 93 -2.77 9.17 -23.66
N GLY A 94 -3.77 8.43 -23.18
CA GLY A 94 -3.76 6.97 -23.09
C GLY A 94 -4.06 6.43 -21.70
N LEU A 95 -3.99 5.11 -21.59
CA LEU A 95 -4.11 4.36 -20.34
C LEU A 95 -2.71 4.02 -19.82
N GLU A 96 -2.34 4.50 -18.64
CA GLU A 96 -1.08 4.12 -18.01
C GLU A 96 -1.29 2.92 -17.09
N GLN A 97 -0.39 1.95 -17.19
CA GLN A 97 -0.22 0.85 -16.25
C GLN A 97 0.92 1.21 -15.32
N ARG A 98 0.68 1.20 -14.01
CA ARG A 98 1.67 1.52 -12.99
C ARG A 98 1.76 0.42 -11.94
N ASP A 99 2.94 0.27 -11.36
CA ASP A 99 3.10 -0.51 -10.14
C ASP A 99 2.37 0.21 -9.01
N ALA A 100 1.43 -0.47 -8.35
CA ALA A 100 0.57 0.16 -7.35
C ALA A 100 1.31 0.51 -6.05
N SER A 101 2.42 -0.16 -5.76
CA SER A 101 3.19 0.04 -4.53
C SER A 101 4.18 1.20 -4.64
N THR A 102 4.74 1.41 -5.83
CA THR A 102 5.80 2.39 -6.08
C THR A 102 5.35 3.55 -6.97
N GLY A 103 4.21 3.44 -7.64
CA GLY A 103 3.74 4.42 -8.62
C GLY A 103 4.54 4.44 -9.93
N GLN A 104 5.55 3.57 -10.08
CA GLN A 104 6.41 3.49 -11.26
C GLN A 104 5.59 3.18 -12.52
N LEU A 105 5.93 3.84 -13.62
CA LEU A 105 5.28 3.61 -14.91
C LEU A 105 5.78 2.29 -15.52
N VAL A 106 4.86 1.36 -15.75
CA VAL A 106 5.13 0.07 -16.40
C VAL A 106 4.92 0.19 -17.90
N ARG A 107 3.76 0.71 -18.33
CA ARG A 107 3.40 0.83 -19.75
C ARG A 107 2.39 1.95 -19.98
N VAL A 108 2.36 2.47 -21.20
CA VAL A 108 1.26 3.31 -21.70
C VAL A 108 0.62 2.63 -22.91
N PHE A 109 -0.70 2.51 -22.90
CA PHE A 109 -1.50 2.06 -24.02
C PHE A 109 -2.15 3.27 -24.70
N THR A 110 -2.06 3.31 -26.02
CA THR A 110 -2.58 4.38 -26.87
C THR A 110 -3.46 3.80 -27.97
N ASN A 111 -3.94 4.67 -28.85
CA ASN A 111 -4.65 4.25 -30.05
C ASN A 111 -3.79 3.45 -31.03
N LEU A 112 -2.46 3.56 -30.93
CA LEU A 112 -1.53 2.71 -31.68
C LEU A 112 -1.45 1.29 -31.11
N ASP A 113 -1.89 1.09 -29.86
CA ASP A 113 -1.94 -0.20 -29.17
C ASP A 113 -3.34 -0.85 -29.23
N GLY A 114 -4.28 -0.25 -29.96
CA GLY A 114 -5.64 -0.77 -30.13
C GLY A 114 -6.72 -0.07 -29.30
N LEU A 115 -6.39 0.99 -28.55
CA LEU A 115 -7.44 1.84 -27.98
C LEU A 115 -8.20 2.57 -29.09
N PRO A 116 -9.54 2.71 -29.01
CA PRO A 116 -10.27 3.43 -30.02
C PRO A 116 -10.11 4.96 -29.92
N ASP A 117 -9.72 5.49 -28.75
CA ASP A 117 -9.31 6.89 -28.53
C ASP A 117 -8.36 6.96 -27.30
N ASN A 118 -7.45 7.94 -27.29
CA ASN A 118 -6.48 8.15 -26.20
C ASN A 118 -7.11 8.80 -24.95
N LYS A 119 -8.30 9.41 -25.06
CA LYS A 119 -8.99 10.09 -23.97
C LYS A 119 -9.83 9.09 -23.17
N ILE A 120 -9.22 8.51 -22.14
CA ILE A 120 -9.89 7.57 -21.24
C ILE A 120 -10.89 8.33 -20.36
N SER A 121 -12.09 7.80 -20.19
CA SER A 121 -13.14 8.38 -19.35
C SER A 121 -13.65 7.45 -18.25
N ALA A 122 -13.53 6.13 -18.44
CA ALA A 122 -13.96 5.14 -17.46
C ALA A 122 -13.11 3.87 -17.55
N LEU A 123 -12.95 3.18 -16.43
CA LEU A 123 -12.27 1.90 -16.31
C LEU A 123 -13.06 1.00 -15.37
N GLU A 124 -13.16 -0.29 -15.69
CA GLU A 124 -13.78 -1.31 -14.85
C GLU A 124 -13.10 -2.67 -15.08
N ILE A 125 -12.86 -3.43 -14.01
CA ILE A 125 -12.33 -4.80 -14.10
C ILE A 125 -13.50 -5.76 -14.06
N ASP A 126 -13.51 -6.74 -14.97
CA ASP A 126 -14.47 -7.83 -14.90
C ASP A 126 -13.96 -8.99 -14.03
N SER A 127 -14.87 -9.89 -13.67
CA SER A 127 -14.57 -11.05 -12.83
C SER A 127 -13.61 -12.06 -13.44
N ASN A 128 -13.24 -11.93 -14.72
CA ASN A 128 -12.28 -12.77 -15.42
C ASN A 128 -10.92 -12.08 -15.56
N GLY A 129 -10.70 -10.96 -14.86
CA GLY A 129 -9.47 -10.18 -14.93
C GLY A 129 -9.31 -9.38 -16.23
N GLY A 130 -10.37 -9.25 -17.02
CA GLY A 130 -10.41 -8.35 -18.17
C GLY A 130 -10.62 -6.90 -17.75
N LEU A 131 -10.17 -5.97 -18.59
CA LEU A 131 -10.30 -4.53 -18.36
C LEU A 131 -11.23 -3.90 -19.41
N TRP A 132 -12.35 -3.37 -18.96
CA TRP A 132 -13.25 -2.53 -19.74
C TRP A 132 -12.78 -1.08 -19.70
N ILE A 133 -12.66 -0.46 -20.87
CA ILE A 133 -12.09 0.88 -21.03
C ILE A 133 -13.07 1.73 -21.83
N GLY A 134 -13.70 2.69 -21.16
CA GLY A 134 -14.51 3.71 -21.79
C GLY A 134 -13.62 4.86 -22.30
N THR A 135 -13.82 5.25 -23.56
CA THR A 135 -13.13 6.38 -24.17
C THR A 135 -14.11 7.49 -24.54
N SER A 136 -13.64 8.74 -24.57
CA SER A 136 -14.52 9.90 -24.78
C SER A 136 -15.11 10.00 -26.19
N GLY A 137 -14.43 9.46 -27.20
CA GLY A 137 -14.84 9.56 -28.61
C GLY A 137 -14.84 8.24 -29.38
N GLY A 138 -14.16 7.21 -28.87
CA GLY A 138 -13.98 5.92 -29.53
C GLY A 138 -14.92 4.81 -29.05
N GLY A 139 -15.76 5.09 -28.05
CA GLY A 139 -16.65 4.10 -27.44
C GLY A 139 -15.95 3.24 -26.39
N LEU A 140 -16.36 1.97 -26.30
CA LEU A 140 -15.97 1.01 -25.27
C LEU A 140 -15.06 -0.07 -25.88
N VAL A 141 -13.96 -0.39 -25.21
CA VAL A 141 -13.07 -1.52 -25.57
C VAL A 141 -12.89 -2.44 -24.37
N HIS A 142 -12.77 -3.74 -24.64
CA HIS A 142 -12.42 -4.76 -23.66
C HIS A 142 -11.02 -5.29 -23.97
N CYS A 143 -10.15 -5.30 -22.97
CA CYS A 143 -8.80 -5.80 -23.07
C CYS A 143 -8.64 -6.98 -22.12
N GLN A 144 -8.35 -8.17 -22.67
CA GLN A 144 -7.99 -9.31 -21.85
C GLN A 144 -6.55 -9.13 -21.37
N LEU A 145 -6.35 -9.01 -20.05
CA LEU A 145 -5.02 -8.96 -19.47
C LEU A 145 -4.43 -10.38 -19.51
N CYS A 146 -3.44 -10.60 -20.38
CA CYS A 146 -2.63 -11.82 -20.33
C CYS A 146 -1.69 -11.70 -19.12
N PHE A 147 -1.96 -12.46 -18.07
CA PHE A 147 -0.99 -12.68 -17.01
C PHE A 147 -0.07 -13.81 -17.47
N ASP A 148 1.11 -13.46 -17.98
CA ASP A 148 2.18 -14.43 -18.17
C ASP A 148 2.62 -14.91 -16.77
N GLY A 149 2.32 -16.18 -16.47
CA GLY A 149 2.60 -16.82 -15.18
C GLY A 149 4.04 -17.26 -15.00
#